data_AF-K7YU72-F1
#
_entry.id   AF-K7YU72-F1
#
_cell.length_a   1.000
_cell.length_b   1.000
_cell.length_c   1.000
_cell.angle_alpha   90.00
_cell.angle_beta   90.00
_cell.angle_gamma   90.00
#
_symmetry.space_group_name_H-M   'P 1'
#
loop_
_entity.id
_entity.type
_entity.pdbx_description
1 polymer ?
#
loop_
_entity_poly.entity_id
_entity_poly.type
_entity_poly.pdbx_seq_one_letter_code
_entity_poly.pdbx_strand_id
1 'polypeptide(L)'
;MQSRMVIVQPLDLLNQIGKFDAKITVAGGGESGQAGAIRLGITRALIAFNPEFKGILKKAGFVTRDPRMVERKKYGKAGARRRFQYSKR
;
A
#
# COMPACT_ATOMS: atom_id res chain seq x y z
N MET A 1 0.95 13.06 -9.23
CA MET A 1 -0.22 13.71 -8.59
C MET A 1 -1.04 12.75 -7.72
N GLN A 2 -1.35 11.52 -8.15
CA GLN A 2 -2.17 10.57 -7.36
C GLN A 2 -1.54 10.08 -6.05
N SER A 3 -0.21 9.93 -6.00
CA SER A 3 0.52 9.38 -4.85
C SER A 3 0.36 10.20 -3.56
N ARG A 4 0.27 11.53 -3.67
CA ARG A 4 0.06 12.44 -2.53
C ARG A 4 -1.32 12.26 -1.89
N MET A 5 -2.35 12.03 -2.69
CA MET A 5 -3.70 11.80 -2.18
C MET A 5 -3.77 10.51 -1.37
N VAL A 6 -3.12 9.43 -1.84
CA VAL A 6 -3.09 8.14 -1.13
C VAL A 6 -2.43 8.24 0.24
N ILE A 7 -1.37 9.03 0.36
CA ILE A 7 -0.63 9.22 1.61
C ILE A 7 -1.49 9.93 2.68
N VAL A 8 -2.32 10.89 2.27
CA VAL A 8 -3.11 11.74 3.20
C VAL A 8 -4.43 11.08 3.63
N GLN A 9 -4.92 10.06 2.92
CA GLN A 9 -6.16 9.32 3.23
C GLN A 9 -6.42 9.00 4.72
N PRO A 10 -5.47 8.45 5.50
CA PRO A 10 -5.71 8.14 6.91
C PRO A 10 -5.88 9.39 7.79
N LEU A 11 -5.24 10.50 7.44
CA LEU A 11 -5.36 11.77 8.16
C LEU A 11 -6.68 12.47 7.83
N ASP A 12 -7.08 12.41 6.56
CA ASP A 12 -8.36 12.92 6.07
C ASP A 12 -9.53 12.19 6.71
N LEU A 13 -9.46 10.86 6.78
CA LEU A 13 -10.50 10.02 7.37
C LEU A 13 -10.71 10.27 8.87
N LEU A 14 -9.69 10.73 9.59
CA LEU A 14 -9.77 11.11 11.01
C LEU A 14 -9.99 12.62 11.23
N ASN A 15 -10.12 13.41 10.15
CA ASN A 15 -10.18 14.87 10.20
C ASN A 15 -9.03 15.50 11.02
N GLN A 16 -7.82 14.94 10.93
CA GLN A 16 -6.62 15.42 11.64
C GLN A 16 -5.61 16.09 10.70
N ILE A 17 -6.06 16.58 9.55
CA ILE A 17 -5.20 17.29 8.59
C ILE A 17 -4.61 18.53 9.28
N GLY A 18 -3.29 18.71 9.14
CA GLY A 18 -2.56 19.87 9.67
C GLY A 18 -2.17 19.78 11.14
N LYS A 19 -2.55 18.71 11.87
CA LYS A 19 -2.19 18.55 13.30
C LYS A 19 -0.90 17.79 13.53
N PHE A 20 -0.40 17.09 12.51
CA PHE A 20 0.77 16.24 12.60
C PHE A 20 1.78 16.61 11.51
N ASP A 21 3.05 16.70 11.90
CA ASP A 21 4.17 16.71 10.96
C ASP A 21 4.77 15.30 10.84
N ALA A 22 5.17 14.91 9.64
CA ALA A 22 5.61 13.56 9.35
C ALA A 22 6.91 13.55 8.55
N LYS A 23 8.00 13.16 9.21
CA LYS A 23 9.30 12.91 8.57
C LYS A 23 9.44 11.43 8.25
N ILE A 24 9.49 11.08 6.96
CA ILE A 24 9.39 9.69 6.50
C ILE A 24 10.57 9.35 5.61
N THR A 25 11.20 8.20 5.86
CA THR A 25 12.27 7.66 5.01
C THR A 25 11.78 6.37 4.36
N VAL A 26 11.90 6.28 3.04
CA VAL A 26 11.54 5.08 2.26
C VAL A 26 12.68 4.69 1.33
N ALA A 27 12.84 3.39 1.11
CA ALA A 27 13.87 2.86 0.22
C ALA A 27 13.32 1.68 -0.61
N GLY A 28 13.77 1.58 -1.86
CA GLY A 28 13.37 0.54 -2.82
C GLY A 28 11.95 0.70 -3.39
N GLY A 29 11.57 -0.23 -4.26
CA GLY A 29 10.25 -0.24 -4.92
C GLY A 29 10.07 0.87 -5.97
N GLY A 30 8.81 1.19 -6.29
CA GLY A 30 8.42 2.30 -7.16
C GLY A 30 7.45 3.25 -6.47
N GLU A 31 7.10 4.37 -7.12
CA GLU A 31 6.32 5.48 -6.52
C GLU A 31 5.00 5.02 -5.88
N SER A 32 4.23 4.18 -6.57
CA SER A 32 2.94 3.66 -6.07
C SER A 32 3.10 2.71 -4.88
N GLY A 33 4.13 1.86 -4.91
CA GLY A 33 4.45 0.95 -3.80
C GLY A 33 4.94 1.71 -2.56
N GLN A 34 5.75 2.75 -2.76
CA GLN A 34 6.20 3.64 -1.70
C GLN A 34 5.02 4.41 -1.08
N ALA A 35 4.12 4.97 -1.88
CA ALA A 35 2.92 5.64 -1.37
C ALA A 35 2.06 4.73 -0.49
N GLY A 36 1.88 3.46 -0.91
CA GLY A 36 1.18 2.46 -0.11
C GLY A 36 1.89 2.11 1.20
N ALA A 37 3.22 2.00 1.17
CA ALA A 37 4.03 1.75 2.37
C ALA A 37 3.96 2.92 3.37
N ILE A 38 4.06 4.15 2.87
CA ILE A 38 3.94 5.38 3.66
C ILE A 38 2.57 5.45 4.34
N ARG A 39 1.48 5.20 3.59
CA ARG A 39 0.12 5.18 4.13
C ARG A 39 -0.03 4.19 5.29
N LEU A 40 0.50 2.98 5.14
CA LEU A 40 0.47 1.96 6.20
C LEU A 40 1.31 2.38 7.42
N GLY A 41 2.46 3.01 7.19
CA GLY A 41 3.31 3.57 8.25
C GLY A 41 2.59 4.63 9.07
N ILE A 42 1.97 5.61 8.41
CA ILE A 42 1.17 6.67 9.07
C ILE A 42 0.01 6.06 9.86
N THR A 43 -0.70 5.09 9.29
CA THR A 43 -1.80 4.39 9.96
C THR A 43 -1.34 3.71 11.25
N ARG A 44 -0.16 3.06 11.25
CA ARG A 44 0.42 2.44 12.44
C ARG A 44 0.84 3.46 13.49
N ALA A 45 1.44 4.58 13.07
CA ALA A 45 1.80 5.67 13.96
C ALA A 45 0.56 6.27 14.65
N LEU A 46 -0.53 6.48 13.91
CA LEU A 46 -1.79 6.98 14.46
C LEU A 46 -2.42 6.03 15.49
N ILE A 47 -2.36 4.72 15.24
CA ILE A 47 -2.85 3.70 16.19
C ILE A 47 -1.99 3.67 17.46
N ALA A 48 -0.68 3.86 17.33
CA ALA A 48 0.22 3.95 18.48
C ALA A 48 -0.03 5.22 19.32
N PHE A 49 -0.43 6.31 18.67
CA PHE A 49 -0.79 7.56 19.35
C PHE A 49 -2.12 7.46 20.09
N ASN A 50 -3.19 7.00 19.44
CA ASN A 50 -4.48 6.73 20.09
C ASN A 50 -5.04 5.37 19.61
N PRO A 51 -5.15 4.37 20.51
CA PRO A 51 -5.71 3.06 20.21
C PRO A 51 -7.15 3.09 19.71
N GLU A 52 -7.94 4.11 20.05
CA GLU A 52 -9.35 4.24 19.66
C GLU A 52 -9.52 4.38 18.14
N PHE A 53 -8.54 4.99 17.47
CA PHE A 53 -8.57 5.18 16.01
C PHE A 53 -8.49 3.85 15.25
N LYS A 54 -8.04 2.77 15.89
CA LYS A 54 -7.93 1.45 15.26
C LYS A 54 -9.26 0.94 14.71
N GLY A 55 -10.37 1.19 15.40
CA GLY A 55 -11.69 0.74 14.96
C GLY A 55 -12.09 1.36 13.62
N ILE A 56 -11.91 2.68 13.50
CA ILE A 56 -12.25 3.46 12.32
C ILE A 56 -11.30 3.11 11.15
N LEU A 57 -9.98 3.09 11.40
CA LEU A 57 -8.97 2.78 10.38
C LEU A 57 -9.06 1.34 9.87
N LYS A 58 -9.46 0.40 10.73
CA LYS A 58 -9.68 -1.00 10.33
C LYS A 58 -10.89 -1.15 9.43
N LYS A 59 -12.00 -0.44 9.72
CA LYS A 59 -13.18 -0.41 8.84
C LYS A 59 -12.86 0.17 7.46
N ALA A 60 -11.99 1.18 7.40
CA ALA A 60 -11.50 1.76 6.14
C ALA A 60 -10.46 0.89 5.40
N GLY A 61 -10.00 -0.22 6.00
CA GLY A 61 -9.04 -1.13 5.37
C GLY A 61 -7.58 -0.65 5.37
N PHE A 62 -7.23 0.40 6.11
CA PHE A 62 -5.86 0.97 6.11
C PHE A 62 -4.87 0.20 6.98
N VAL A 63 -5.35 -0.66 7.87
CA VAL A 63 -4.50 -1.44 8.80
C VAL A 63 -3.84 -2.64 8.13
N THR A 64 -4.48 -3.19 7.10
CA THR A 64 -4.02 -4.42 6.44
C THR A 64 -2.91 -4.10 5.44
N ARG A 65 -1.78 -4.82 5.53
CA ARG A 65 -0.72 -4.74 4.53
C ARG A 65 -1.19 -5.39 3.23
N ASP A 66 -0.98 -4.73 2.09
CA ASP A 66 -1.18 -5.36 0.78
C ASP A 66 -0.14 -6.50 0.58
N PRO A 67 -0.57 -7.77 0.47
CA PRO A 67 0.32 -8.91 0.32
C PRO A 67 0.74 -9.15 -1.14
N ARG A 68 0.21 -8.39 -2.11
CA ARG A 68 0.49 -8.60 -3.53
C ARG A 68 1.99 -8.48 -3.80
N MET A 69 2.51 -9.47 -4.53
CA MET A 69 3.90 -9.54 -4.95
C MET A 69 3.94 -9.99 -6.41
N VAL A 70 4.96 -9.55 -7.14
CA VAL A 70 5.18 -9.97 -8.52
C VAL A 70 5.43 -11.48 -8.55
N GLU A 71 4.56 -12.21 -9.26
CA GLU A 71 4.77 -13.63 -9.49
C GLU A 71 6.04 -13.85 -10.33
N ARG A 72 6.89 -14.80 -9.92
CA ARG A 72 8.07 -15.17 -10.70
C ARG A 72 7.70 -15.72 -12.08
N LYS A 73 8.61 -15.58 -13.03
CA LYS A 73 8.54 -16.30 -14.31
C LYS A 73 8.62 -17.82 -14.07
N LYS A 74 7.69 -18.57 -14.66
CA LYS A 74 7.69 -20.04 -14.64
C LYS A 74 8.33 -20.58 -15.92
N TYR A 75 8.98 -21.74 -15.85
CA TYR A 75 9.61 -22.37 -17.01
C TYR A 75 8.56 -22.74 -18.07
N GLY A 76 8.96 -22.75 -19.34
CA GLY A 76 8.04 -23.02 -20.46
C GLY A 76 6.99 -21.93 -20.70
N LYS A 77 7.10 -20.76 -20.06
CA LYS A 77 6.19 -19.62 -20.22
C LYS A 77 6.95 -18.34 -20.56
N ALA A 78 6.30 -17.45 -21.32
CA ALA A 78 6.82 -16.13 -21.67
C ALA A 78 6.83 -15.18 -20.45
N GLY A 79 5.89 -15.34 -19.53
CA GLY A 79 5.82 -14.60 -18.26
C GLY A 79 5.36 -15.47 -17.09
N ALA A 80 4.87 -14.85 -16.00
CA ALA A 80 4.36 -15.61 -14.86
C ALA A 80 3.22 -16.59 -15.24
N ARG A 81 2.29 -16.10 -16.08
CA ARG A 81 1.12 -16.87 -16.54
C ARG A 81 1.04 -17.05 -18.05
N ARG A 82 1.53 -16.08 -18.85
CA ARG A 82 1.46 -16.07 -20.32
C ARG A 82 2.18 -17.27 -20.94
N ARG A 83 1.45 -18.11 -21.67
CA ARG A 83 1.97 -19.27 -22.42
C ARG A 83 2.25 -18.88 -23.87
N PHE A 84 3.10 -19.65 -24.53
CA PHE A 84 3.24 -19.60 -25.99
C PHE A 84 2.01 -20.24 -26.66
N GLN A 85 1.79 -19.93 -27.93
CA GLN A 85 0.68 -20.51 -28.70
C GLN A 85 0.85 -22.02 -28.81
N TYR A 86 -0.21 -22.78 -28.52
CA TYR A 86 -0.24 -24.22 -28.70
C TYR A 86 -0.75 -24.55 -30.11
N SER A 87 -0.03 -25.39 -30.85
CA SER A 87 -0.50 -25.95 -32.12
C SER A 87 -0.98 -27.38 -31.89
N LYS A 88 -2.27 -27.62 -32.11
CA LYS A 88 -2.86 -28.96 -32.09
C LYS A 88 -2.78 -29.53 -33.51
N ARG A 89 -2.23 -30.73 -33.64
CA ARG A 89 -2.31 -31.55 -34.86
C ARG A 89 -3.45 -32.55 -34.73
#